data_AF-D7KJJ9-F1
#
_entry.id   AF-D7KJJ9-F1
#
_cell.length_a   1.000
_cell.length_b   1.000
_cell.length_c   1.000
_cell.angle_alpha   90.00
_cell.angle_beta   90.00
_cell.angle_gamma   90.00
#
_symmetry.space_group_name_H-M   'P 1'
#
loop_
_entity.id
_entity.type
_entity.pdbx_description
1 polymer ?
#
loop_
_entity_poly.entity_id
_entity_poly.type
_entity_poly.pdbx_seq_one_letter_code
_entity_poly.pdbx_strand_id
1 'polypeptide(L)'
;MASSSGNIKFGKTYFVRPTGVHKATIIWLHDVESTGYYSHTALGRLKHPNIKWICPTAPKRPVTSLGGEVTTAFMKGLGGVGLGAAQALYYTSCYAFGWVPISPQIVIGINGWLPGWRSLEYNMCNTNFGTANRAATSRILLMHGTSDDVIPSAFGYKCADSLRMSGFPTLFKQCGGSSKHRLIQ
;
A
#
# COMPACT_ATOMS: atom_id res chain seq x y z
N MET A 1 10.16 0.06 -24.54
CA MET A 1 8.92 0.88 -24.65
C MET A 1 8.91 1.86 -23.49
N ALA A 2 8.95 3.15 -23.76
CA ALA A 2 8.98 4.19 -22.73
C ALA A 2 7.67 4.19 -21.94
N SER A 3 7.74 4.03 -20.63
CA SER A 3 6.62 4.28 -19.72
C SER A 3 6.34 5.77 -19.76
N SER A 4 5.32 6.20 -20.51
CA SER A 4 4.82 7.57 -20.43
C SER A 4 4.43 7.83 -18.97
N SER A 5 5.09 8.82 -18.35
CA SER A 5 4.74 9.35 -17.03
C SER A 5 3.45 10.15 -17.16
N GLY A 6 2.36 9.48 -17.52
CA GLY A 6 1.04 10.07 -17.60
C GLY A 6 0.63 10.54 -16.21
N ASN A 7 0.44 11.84 -16.06
CA ASN A 7 -0.01 12.44 -14.81
C ASN A 7 -1.36 11.82 -14.43
N ILE A 8 -1.40 10.96 -13.41
CA ILE A 8 -2.62 10.25 -13.01
C ILE A 8 -3.62 11.28 -12.48
N LYS A 9 -4.68 11.52 -13.23
CA LYS A 9 -5.73 12.46 -12.83
C LYS A 9 -6.71 11.79 -11.87
N PHE A 10 -6.66 12.21 -10.62
CA PHE A 10 -7.67 11.84 -9.63
C PHE A 10 -8.98 12.57 -9.92
N GLY A 11 -10.10 11.90 -9.63
CA GLY A 11 -11.41 12.53 -9.76
C GLY A 11 -11.67 13.53 -8.62
N LYS A 12 -12.76 14.29 -8.75
CA LYS A 12 -13.16 15.27 -7.74
C LYS A 12 -13.40 14.60 -6.38
N THR A 13 -12.88 15.22 -5.31
CA THR A 13 -13.19 14.84 -3.93
C THR A 13 -14.38 15.66 -3.43
N TYR A 14 -15.33 14.99 -2.79
CA TYR A 14 -16.53 15.59 -2.22
C TYR A 14 -16.46 15.55 -0.69
N PHE A 15 -17.16 16.48 -0.04
CA PHE A 15 -17.11 16.63 1.40
C PHE A 15 -18.52 16.79 1.96
N VAL A 16 -18.88 15.98 2.94
CA VAL A 16 -20.04 16.27 3.80
C VAL A 16 -19.50 16.91 5.06
N ARG A 17 -19.81 18.19 5.26
CA ARG A 17 -19.37 18.94 6.43
C ARG A 17 -20.19 18.51 7.66
N PRO A 18 -19.57 18.42 8.85
CA PRO A 18 -20.32 18.21 10.08
C PRO A 18 -21.26 19.41 10.32
N THR A 19 -22.48 19.14 10.79
CA THR A 19 -23.48 20.17 11.11
C THR A 19 -23.47 20.56 12.59
N GLY A 20 -22.85 19.75 13.45
CA GLY A 20 -22.56 20.05 14.85
C GLY A 20 -21.05 20.07 15.13
N VAL A 21 -20.68 19.93 16.39
CA VAL A 21 -19.26 19.89 16.82
C VAL A 21 -18.54 18.73 16.15
N HIS A 22 -17.46 18.99 15.41
CA HIS A 22 -16.70 17.97 14.71
C HIS A 22 -15.95 17.06 15.69
N LYS A 23 -16.27 15.76 15.70
CA LYS A 23 -15.64 14.74 16.57
C LYS A 23 -14.87 13.69 15.80
N ALA A 24 -15.25 13.41 14.55
CA ALA A 24 -14.61 12.39 13.73
C ALA A 24 -14.58 12.79 12.26
N THR A 25 -13.50 12.42 11.56
CA THR A 25 -13.41 12.46 10.10
C THR A 25 -13.30 11.05 9.56
N ILE A 26 -14.12 10.71 8.58
CA ILE A 26 -14.08 9.41 7.90
C ILE A 26 -13.82 9.64 6.41
N ILE A 27 -12.82 8.94 5.87
CA ILE A 27 -12.62 8.83 4.41
C ILE A 27 -13.45 7.66 3.92
N TRP A 28 -14.40 7.92 3.02
CA TRP A 28 -15.30 6.91 2.47
C TRP A 28 -14.93 6.59 1.03
N LEU A 29 -14.55 5.35 0.77
CA LEU A 29 -14.17 4.89 -0.56
C LEU A 29 -15.39 4.32 -1.28
N HIS A 30 -15.64 4.77 -2.51
CA HIS A 30 -16.69 4.21 -3.36
C HIS A 30 -16.24 2.88 -4.00
N ASP A 31 -17.20 2.09 -4.48
CA ASP A 31 -16.93 0.85 -5.22
C ASP A 31 -16.41 1.13 -6.64
N VAL A 32 -15.92 0.10 -7.33
CA VAL A 32 -15.52 0.18 -8.73
C VAL A 32 -16.66 0.75 -9.60
N GLU A 33 -16.31 1.49 -10.67
CA GLU A 33 -17.29 2.13 -11.58
C GLU A 33 -18.15 3.23 -10.94
N SER A 34 -17.89 3.62 -9.69
CA SER A 34 -18.60 4.70 -8.99
C SER A 34 -17.76 5.97 -8.85
N THR A 35 -18.29 6.97 -8.14
CA THR A 35 -17.59 8.22 -7.82
C THR A 35 -17.90 8.68 -6.41
N GLY A 36 -17.06 9.56 -5.86
CA GLY A 36 -17.30 10.16 -4.55
C GLY A 36 -18.60 10.99 -4.47
N TYR A 37 -19.19 11.40 -5.61
CA TYR A 37 -20.45 12.13 -5.66
C TYR A 37 -21.63 11.32 -5.11
N TYR A 38 -21.73 10.05 -5.49
CA TYR A 38 -22.81 9.17 -5.02
C TYR A 38 -22.67 8.88 -3.53
N SER A 39 -21.45 8.60 -3.06
CA SER A 39 -21.16 8.42 -1.63
C SER A 39 -21.49 9.69 -0.84
N HIS A 40 -21.04 10.86 -1.29
CA HIS A 40 -21.37 12.15 -0.67
C HIS A 40 -22.88 12.37 -0.55
N THR A 41 -23.63 12.11 -1.62
CA THR A 41 -25.09 12.30 -1.65
C THR A 41 -25.80 11.36 -0.67
N ALA A 42 -25.37 10.10 -0.59
CA ALA A 42 -25.92 9.14 0.36
C ALA A 42 -25.56 9.50 1.82
N LEU A 43 -24.29 9.80 2.09
CA LEU A 43 -23.80 10.14 3.44
C LEU A 43 -24.40 11.45 3.96
N GLY A 44 -24.65 12.43 3.09
CA GLY A 44 -25.32 13.68 3.48
C GLY A 44 -26.77 13.49 3.96
N ARG A 45 -27.41 12.37 3.60
CA ARG A 45 -28.74 12.00 4.09
C ARG A 45 -28.69 11.28 5.45
N LEU A 46 -27.53 10.72 5.82
CA LEU A 46 -27.34 10.13 7.14
C LEU A 46 -27.17 11.25 8.16
N LYS A 47 -28.04 11.30 9.16
CA LYS A 47 -28.01 12.32 10.22
C LYS A 47 -26.89 12.04 11.23
N HIS A 48 -25.64 12.29 10.82
CA HIS A 48 -24.46 12.21 11.69
C HIS A 48 -23.83 13.61 11.89
N PRO A 49 -24.33 14.39 12.86
CA PRO A 49 -23.96 15.81 12.97
C PRO A 49 -22.49 16.05 13.33
N ASN A 50 -21.81 15.08 13.96
CA ASN A 50 -20.44 15.23 14.43
C ASN A 50 -19.37 14.63 13.51
N ILE A 51 -19.77 14.08 12.36
CA ILE A 51 -18.87 13.37 11.44
C ILE A 51 -18.64 14.21 10.17
N LYS A 52 -17.37 14.46 9.84
CA LYS A 52 -16.96 14.92 8.52
C LYS A 52 -16.72 13.72 7.62
N TRP A 53 -17.32 13.72 6.43
CA TRP A 53 -17.06 12.69 5.43
C TRP A 53 -16.20 13.25 4.30
N ILE A 54 -15.15 12.53 3.92
CA ILE A 54 -14.32 12.81 2.74
C ILE A 54 -14.56 11.69 1.74
N CYS A 55 -15.14 12.02 0.59
CA CYS A 55 -15.50 11.06 -0.46
C CYS A 55 -14.63 11.33 -1.70
N PRO A 56 -13.39 10.80 -1.75
CA PRO A 56 -12.55 10.93 -2.93
C PRO A 56 -13.15 10.16 -4.11
N THR A 57 -12.82 10.58 -5.33
CA THR A 57 -13.09 9.78 -6.54
C THR A 57 -11.78 9.19 -7.04
N ALA A 58 -11.72 7.86 -7.12
CA ALA A 58 -10.55 7.15 -7.63
C ALA A 58 -10.21 7.59 -9.07
N PRO A 59 -8.93 7.58 -9.47
CA PRO A 59 -8.57 7.80 -10.86
C PRO A 59 -9.12 6.68 -11.74
N LYS A 60 -9.40 7.01 -13.01
CA LYS A 60 -9.72 5.98 -14.02
C LYS A 60 -8.46 5.19 -14.36
N ARG A 61 -8.54 3.87 -14.30
CA ARG A 61 -7.43 2.96 -14.61
C ARG A 61 -7.97 1.62 -15.12
N PRO A 62 -7.18 0.86 -15.89
CA PRO A 62 -7.50 -0.52 -16.21
C PRO A 62 -7.67 -1.39 -14.94
N VAL A 63 -8.70 -2.23 -14.91
CA VAL A 63 -8.96 -3.19 -13.82
C VAL A 63 -8.90 -4.62 -14.37
N THR A 64 -7.89 -5.38 -13.93
CA THR A 64 -7.61 -6.74 -14.44
C THR A 64 -8.78 -7.71 -14.24
N SER A 65 -9.48 -7.63 -13.10
CA SER A 65 -10.65 -8.49 -12.83
C SER A 65 -11.86 -8.17 -13.70
N LEU A 66 -11.86 -7.01 -14.37
CA LEU A 66 -12.89 -6.58 -15.32
C LEU A 66 -12.35 -6.67 -16.76
N GLY A 67 -11.46 -7.61 -17.07
CA GLY A 67 -10.92 -7.78 -18.43
C GLY A 67 -10.04 -6.63 -18.93
N GLY A 68 -9.57 -5.74 -18.04
CA GLY A 68 -8.78 -4.57 -18.42
C GLY A 68 -9.60 -3.30 -18.64
N GLU A 69 -10.91 -3.32 -18.37
CA GLU A 69 -11.78 -2.16 -18.50
C GLU A 69 -11.26 -0.94 -17.71
N VAL A 70 -11.35 0.23 -18.35
CA VAL A 70 -10.86 1.49 -17.78
C VAL A 70 -11.95 2.14 -16.95
N THR A 71 -11.83 2.00 -15.64
CA THR A 71 -12.84 2.49 -14.69
C THR A 71 -12.23 3.10 -13.42
N THR A 72 -13.04 3.75 -12.61
CA THR A 72 -12.66 4.33 -11.32
C THR A 72 -12.37 3.20 -10.33
N ALA A 73 -11.11 3.06 -9.92
CA ALA A 73 -10.74 2.01 -8.97
C ALA A 73 -9.58 2.44 -8.06
N PHE A 74 -9.74 2.28 -6.74
CA PHE A 74 -8.69 2.62 -5.79
C PHE A 74 -7.50 1.69 -5.91
N MET A 75 -6.31 2.28 -5.75
CA MET A 75 -5.08 1.51 -5.56
C MET A 75 -4.96 1.16 -4.07
N LYS A 76 -4.66 -0.10 -3.78
CA LYS A 76 -4.50 -0.58 -2.40
C LYS A 76 -3.04 -0.48 -2.01
N GLY A 77 -2.76 0.02 -0.82
CA GLY A 77 -1.40 0.08 -0.29
C GLY A 77 -1.33 -0.37 1.16
N LEU A 78 -0.16 -0.84 1.56
CA LEU A 78 0.17 -1.18 2.94
C LEU A 78 1.46 -0.46 3.34
N GLY A 79 1.61 -0.16 4.61
CA GLY A 79 2.88 0.33 5.09
C GLY A 79 2.95 0.48 6.59
N GLY A 80 4.15 0.73 7.08
CA GLY A 80 4.39 0.94 8.50
C GLY A 80 5.85 1.19 8.83
N VAL A 81 6.11 1.32 10.13
CA VAL A 81 7.44 1.48 10.72
C VAL A 81 7.69 0.33 11.69
N GLY A 82 8.92 -0.20 11.76
CA GLY A 82 9.27 -1.27 12.69
C GLY A 82 8.42 -2.51 12.49
N LEU A 83 7.69 -2.93 13.53
CA LEU A 83 6.78 -4.07 13.45
C LEU A 83 5.64 -3.87 12.44
N GLY A 84 5.17 -2.63 12.25
CA GLY A 84 4.16 -2.33 11.24
C GLY A 84 4.68 -2.52 9.81
N ALA A 85 5.96 -2.18 9.58
CA ALA A 85 6.63 -2.48 8.31
C ALA A 85 6.73 -4.00 8.11
N ALA A 86 7.09 -4.74 9.16
CA ALA A 86 7.16 -6.20 9.11
C ALA A 86 5.82 -6.85 8.76
N GLN A 87 4.71 -6.35 9.34
CA GLN A 87 3.37 -6.82 9.02
C GLN A 87 2.98 -6.52 7.56
N ALA A 88 3.27 -5.31 7.07
CA ALA A 88 2.99 -4.92 5.68
C ALA A 88 3.73 -5.81 4.67
N LEU A 89 5.02 -6.09 4.93
CA LEU A 89 5.85 -6.93 4.07
C LEU A 89 5.41 -8.39 4.12
N TYR A 90 5.14 -8.93 5.32
CA TYR A 90 4.68 -10.30 5.47
C TYR A 90 3.34 -10.54 4.76
N TYR A 91 2.37 -9.63 4.95
CA TYR A 91 1.09 -9.72 4.24
C TYR A 91 1.28 -9.71 2.71
N THR A 92 2.21 -8.89 2.22
CA THR A 92 2.54 -8.81 0.79
C THR A 92 3.13 -10.12 0.27
N SER A 93 4.01 -10.77 1.04
CA SER A 93 4.51 -12.12 0.71
C SER A 93 3.39 -13.16 0.72
N CYS A 94 2.50 -13.14 1.72
CA CYS A 94 1.33 -14.01 1.74
C CYS A 94 0.41 -13.81 0.52
N TYR A 95 0.26 -12.57 0.06
CA TYR A 95 -0.48 -12.29 -1.18
C TYR A 95 0.21 -12.93 -2.39
N ALA A 96 1.54 -12.83 -2.49
CA ALA A 96 2.29 -13.47 -3.56
C ALA A 96 2.13 -15.01 -3.54
N PHE A 97 2.15 -15.62 -2.36
CA PHE A 97 1.89 -17.06 -2.18
C PHE A 97 0.45 -17.46 -2.54
N GLY A 98 -0.47 -16.49 -2.62
CA GLY A 98 -1.89 -16.72 -2.86
C GLY A 98 -2.66 -17.13 -1.60
N TRP A 99 -2.12 -16.84 -0.41
CA TRP A 99 -2.76 -17.16 0.87
C TRP A 99 -3.77 -16.10 1.32
N VAL A 100 -3.64 -14.87 0.80
CA VAL A 100 -4.58 -13.77 1.08
C VAL A 100 -5.09 -13.14 -0.23
N PRO A 101 -6.33 -12.65 -0.28
CA PRO A 101 -6.97 -12.27 -1.54
C PRO A 101 -6.70 -10.83 -1.99
N ILE A 102 -6.43 -9.91 -1.06
CA ILE A 102 -6.31 -8.49 -1.37
C ILE A 102 -4.89 -8.17 -1.82
N SER A 103 -4.73 -7.83 -3.10
CA SER A 103 -3.47 -7.36 -3.70
C SER A 103 -3.06 -5.97 -3.19
N PRO A 104 -1.94 -5.83 -2.44
CA PRO A 104 -1.34 -4.54 -2.12
C PRO A 104 -0.43 -4.10 -3.28
N GLN A 105 -0.76 -3.00 -3.94
CA GLN A 105 -0.04 -2.54 -5.14
C GLN A 105 1.15 -1.64 -4.80
N ILE A 106 1.10 -0.98 -3.63
CA ILE A 106 2.17 -0.15 -3.09
C ILE A 106 2.42 -0.56 -1.65
N VAL A 107 3.67 -0.87 -1.31
CA VAL A 107 4.06 -1.32 0.02
C VAL A 107 5.23 -0.48 0.52
N ILE A 108 5.12 0.10 1.71
CA ILE A 108 6.17 0.96 2.28
C ILE A 108 6.59 0.43 3.65
N GLY A 109 7.83 -0.02 3.78
CA GLY A 109 8.41 -0.43 5.04
C GLY A 109 9.53 0.50 5.47
N ILE A 110 9.43 1.08 6.66
CA ILE A 110 10.46 1.97 7.23
C ILE A 110 11.05 1.31 8.48
N ASN A 111 12.37 1.24 8.57
CA ASN A 111 13.11 0.65 9.69
C ASN A 111 12.50 -0.69 10.13
N GLY A 112 12.25 -1.57 9.15
CA GLY A 112 11.56 -2.83 9.35
C GLY A 112 12.35 -4.00 8.78
N TRP A 113 11.75 -5.18 8.83
CA TRP A 113 12.31 -6.40 8.25
C TRP A 113 11.19 -7.21 7.61
N LEU A 114 11.53 -8.12 6.70
CA LEU A 114 10.60 -9.14 6.23
C LEU A 114 10.67 -10.36 7.17
N PRO A 115 9.60 -10.71 7.89
CA PRO A 115 9.55 -11.95 8.66
C PRO A 115 9.70 -13.17 7.73
N GLY A 116 10.54 -14.13 8.15
CA GLY A 116 10.75 -15.36 7.37
C GLY A 116 11.45 -15.16 6.02
N TRP A 117 12.16 -14.05 5.80
CA TRP A 117 12.81 -13.75 4.51
C TRP A 117 13.73 -14.87 3.97
N ARG A 118 14.35 -15.66 4.86
CA ARG A 118 15.19 -16.81 4.46
C ARG A 118 14.39 -17.94 3.79
N SER A 119 13.12 -18.08 4.14
CA SER A 119 12.22 -19.07 3.56
C SER A 119 11.38 -18.48 2.42
N LEU A 120 11.55 -17.20 2.09
CA LEU A 120 10.78 -16.53 1.04
C LEU A 120 10.94 -17.25 -0.29
N GLU A 121 12.17 -17.49 -0.72
CA GLU A 121 12.48 -18.17 -1.99
C GLU A 121 11.89 -19.58 -2.03
N TYR A 122 12.10 -20.36 -0.96
CA TYR A 122 11.49 -21.68 -0.82
C TYR A 122 9.97 -21.62 -0.95
N ASN A 123 9.30 -20.69 -0.27
CA ASN A 123 7.85 -20.54 -0.37
C ASN A 123 7.42 -20.12 -1.78
N MET A 124 8.13 -19.18 -2.41
CA MET A 124 7.83 -18.73 -3.78
C MET A 124 7.89 -19.88 -4.80
N CYS A 125 8.82 -20.83 -4.63
CA CYS A 125 8.96 -22.00 -5.50
C CYS A 125 7.93 -23.10 -5.22
N ASN A 126 7.43 -23.21 -3.98
CA ASN A 126 6.56 -24.31 -3.55
C ASN A 126 5.08 -23.92 -3.41
N THR A 127 4.71 -22.67 -3.73
CA THR A 127 3.31 -22.21 -3.65
C THR A 127 2.60 -22.17 -5.01
N ASN A 128 1.33 -21.76 -4.99
CA ASN A 128 0.40 -21.77 -6.12
C ASN A 128 0.97 -21.21 -7.42
N PHE A 129 0.50 -21.74 -8.56
CA PHE A 129 0.79 -21.19 -9.88
C PHE A 129 0.51 -19.68 -9.94
N GLY A 130 1.37 -18.94 -10.65
CA GLY A 130 1.29 -17.47 -10.75
C GLY A 130 1.84 -16.69 -9.55
N THR A 131 2.60 -17.33 -8.64
CA THR A 131 3.24 -16.65 -7.50
C THR A 131 4.14 -15.50 -7.95
N ALA A 132 5.00 -15.72 -8.95
CA ALA A 132 5.84 -14.67 -9.54
C ALA A 132 5.01 -13.51 -10.12
N ASN A 133 3.88 -13.80 -10.79
CA ASN A 133 2.99 -12.78 -11.34
C ASN A 133 2.37 -11.92 -10.22
N ARG A 134 1.95 -12.55 -9.10
CA ARG A 134 1.41 -11.81 -7.95
C ARG A 134 2.49 -10.95 -7.30
N ALA A 135 3.70 -11.46 -7.12
CA ALA A 135 4.83 -10.68 -6.58
C ALA A 135 5.14 -9.44 -7.44
N ALA A 136 5.14 -9.59 -8.76
CA ALA A 136 5.40 -8.51 -9.71
C ALA A 136 4.38 -7.34 -9.63
N THR A 137 3.18 -7.56 -9.06
CA THR A 137 2.15 -6.51 -8.94
C THR A 137 2.39 -5.55 -7.76
N SER A 138 3.21 -5.96 -6.78
CA SER A 138 3.40 -5.23 -5.53
C SER A 138 4.71 -4.44 -5.57
N ARG A 139 4.62 -3.11 -5.69
CA ARG A 139 5.82 -2.24 -5.66
C ARG A 139 6.20 -1.94 -4.23
N ILE A 140 7.43 -2.25 -3.84
CA ILE A 140 7.91 -2.12 -2.47
C ILE A 140 8.93 -1.00 -2.38
N LEU A 141 8.73 -0.07 -1.44
CA LEU A 141 9.75 0.86 -0.96
C LEU A 141 10.17 0.46 0.45
N LEU A 142 11.44 0.11 0.60
CA LEU A 142 12.07 -0.12 1.89
C LEU A 142 13.00 1.03 2.22
N MET A 143 12.88 1.55 3.43
CA MET A 143 13.76 2.58 3.96
C MET A 143 14.35 2.13 5.28
N HIS A 144 15.64 2.36 5.49
CA HIS A 144 16.31 1.99 6.74
C HIS A 144 17.29 3.07 7.18
N GLY A 145 17.31 3.37 8.49
CA GLY A 145 18.29 4.26 9.10
C GLY A 145 19.68 3.64 9.15
N THR A 146 20.74 4.43 8.90
CA THR A 146 22.13 3.97 9.07
C THR A 146 22.50 3.73 10.54
N SER A 147 21.85 4.45 11.45
CA SER A 147 22.12 4.46 12.88
C SER A 147 21.01 3.78 13.69
N ASP A 148 20.25 2.87 13.04
CA ASP A 148 19.24 2.06 13.72
C ASP A 148 19.92 1.04 14.64
N ASP A 149 19.71 1.23 15.93
CA ASP A 149 20.29 0.44 17.02
C ASP A 149 19.45 -0.79 17.38
N VAL A 150 18.21 -0.86 16.89
CA VAL A 150 17.28 -1.96 17.17
C VAL A 150 17.33 -3.00 16.06
N ILE A 151 17.32 -2.56 14.80
CA ILE A 151 17.42 -3.44 13.63
C ILE A 151 18.62 -3.00 12.79
N PRO A 152 19.73 -3.76 12.78
CA PRO A 152 20.91 -3.39 12.03
C PRO A 152 20.59 -3.16 10.56
N SER A 153 21.12 -2.09 9.97
CA SER A 153 20.88 -1.69 8.58
C SER A 153 21.17 -2.80 7.55
N ALA A 154 22.12 -3.69 7.86
CA ALA A 154 22.42 -4.87 7.06
C ALA A 154 21.20 -5.81 6.88
N PHE A 155 20.27 -5.85 7.84
CA PHE A 155 19.03 -6.62 7.70
C PHE A 155 18.08 -5.99 6.67
N GLY A 156 17.97 -4.66 6.65
CA GLY A 156 17.17 -3.95 5.65
C GLY A 156 17.65 -4.27 4.23
N TYR A 157 18.97 -4.27 4.02
CA TYR A 157 19.57 -4.64 2.74
C TYR A 157 19.28 -6.10 2.34
N LYS A 158 19.49 -7.06 3.26
CA LYS A 158 19.20 -8.49 3.01
C LYS A 158 17.74 -8.75 2.70
N CYS A 159 16.83 -8.06 3.39
CA CYS A 159 15.39 -8.17 3.11
C CYS A 159 15.06 -7.64 1.70
N ALA A 160 15.60 -6.48 1.34
CA ALA A 160 15.40 -5.90 0.02
C ALA A 160 15.93 -6.80 -1.11
N ASP A 161 17.10 -7.41 -0.91
CA ASP A 161 17.70 -8.32 -1.87
C ASP A 161 16.86 -9.59 -2.05
N SER A 162 16.46 -10.22 -0.95
CA SER A 162 15.57 -11.39 -0.95
C SER A 162 14.24 -11.12 -1.68
N LEU A 163 13.64 -9.95 -1.46
CA LEU A 163 12.44 -9.51 -2.18
C LEU A 163 12.68 -9.35 -3.69
N ARG A 164 13.81 -8.76 -4.10
CA ARG A 164 14.15 -8.62 -5.53
C ARG A 164 14.37 -9.97 -6.19
N MET A 165 15.13 -10.86 -5.55
CA MET A 165 15.37 -12.22 -6.05
C MET A 165 14.06 -13.00 -6.18
N SER A 166 13.08 -12.71 -5.31
CA SER A 166 11.75 -13.29 -5.35
C SER A 166 10.78 -12.59 -6.33
N GLY A 167 11.26 -11.66 -7.17
CA GLY A 167 10.47 -11.03 -8.23
C GLY A 167 9.60 -9.84 -7.78
N PHE A 168 9.76 -9.35 -6.55
CA PHE A 168 9.08 -8.13 -6.11
C PHE A 168 9.82 -6.88 -6.60
N PRO A 169 9.16 -5.94 -7.31
CA PRO A 169 9.75 -4.65 -7.67
C PRO A 169 10.07 -3.82 -6.42
N THR A 170 11.34 -3.87 -5.98
CA THR A 170 11.75 -3.34 -4.67
C THR A 170 12.79 -2.24 -4.80
N LEU A 171 12.44 -1.03 -4.36
CA LEU A 171 13.35 0.09 -4.14
C LEU A 171 13.80 0.09 -2.68
N PHE A 172 15.11 0.13 -2.45
CA PHE A 172 15.69 0.27 -1.11
C PHE A 172 16.39 1.61 -1.01
N LYS A 173 16.09 2.38 0.03
CA LYS A 173 16.72 3.67 0.31
C LYS A 173 17.29 3.67 1.73
N GLN A 174 18.62 3.71 1.82
CA GLN A 174 19.28 4.00 3.08
C GLN A 174 19.11 5.50 3.40
N CYS A 175 18.64 5.82 4.60
CA CYS A 175 18.50 7.20 5.06
C CYS A 175 19.52 7.48 6.17
N GLY A 176 20.34 8.52 5.99
CA GLY A 176 21.28 8.99 7.00
C GLY A 176 20.56 9.82 8.06
N GLY A 177 20.84 9.55 9.34
CA GLY A 177 20.30 10.28 10.49
C GLY A 177 21.01 9.89 11.78
N SER A 178 21.31 10.87 12.63
CA SER A 178 21.99 10.70 13.91
C SER A 178 21.17 9.86 14.88
N SER A 179 21.88 9.02 15.63
CA SER A 179 21.40 8.01 16.57
C SER A 179 20.15 8.42 17.36
N LYS A 180 19.05 7.75 17.04
CA LYS A 180 17.89 7.37 17.86
C LYS A 180 16.78 7.01 16.90
N HIS A 181 15.97 6.02 17.26
CA HIS A 181 14.74 5.57 16.58
C HIS A 181 13.70 6.70 16.50
N ARG A 182 14.00 7.79 15.78
CA ARG A 182 13.14 8.94 15.56
C ARG A 182 12.79 8.93 14.08
N LEU A 183 11.49 8.99 13.80
CA LEU A 183 10.95 9.07 12.44
C LEU A 183 11.79 10.05 11.62
N ILE A 184 12.16 9.59 10.43
CA ILE A 184 12.86 10.33 9.37
C ILE A 184 12.24 11.73 9.31
N GLN A 185 13.00 12.75 9.73
CA GLN A 185 12.68 14.16 9.49
C GLN A 185 13.45 14.65 8.27
#